data_AF-A0A2D6QCA0-F1
#
_entry.id   AF-A0A2D6QCA0-F1
#
_cell.length_a   1.000
_cell.length_b   1.000
_cell.length_c   1.000
_cell.angle_alpha   90.00
_cell.angle_beta   90.00
_cell.angle_gamma   90.00
#
_symmetry.space_group_name_H-M   'P 1'
#
loop_
_entity.id
_entity.type
_entity.pdbx_description
1 polymer ?
#
loop_
_entity_poly.entity_id
_entity_poly.type
_entity_poly.pdbx_seq_one_letter_code
_entity_poly.pdbx_strand_id
1 'polypeptide(L)'
;MDAKNLLQRMCSRQGLSLSRGSHLLPLVERALHSPESVRNRILTMVANSLARKVNGEEVEQATGTTQEDLDQEVLISVARVMHTWTPSARVHELEDLLPDLFPEGFDPKSLD
;
A
#
# COMPACT_ATOMS: atom_id res chain seq x y z
N MET A 1 8.73 21.38 -12.52
CA MET A 1 9.22 20.11 -13.08
C MET A 1 8.03 19.16 -13.08
N ASP A 2 7.55 18.69 -14.24
CA ASP A 2 6.31 17.90 -14.30
C ASP A 2 6.54 16.43 -13.94
N ALA A 3 5.70 15.88 -13.07
CA ALA A 3 5.76 14.49 -12.64
C ALA A 3 5.61 13.50 -13.81
N LYS A 4 4.72 13.82 -14.77
CA LYS A 4 4.51 13.03 -15.99
C LYS A 4 5.77 12.94 -16.85
N ASN A 5 6.45 14.07 -17.06
CA ASN A 5 7.69 14.12 -17.82
C ASN A 5 8.82 13.36 -17.11
N LEU A 6 8.88 13.44 -15.77
CA LEU A 6 9.86 12.70 -14.98
C LEU A 6 9.63 11.18 -15.06
N LEU A 7 8.39 10.75 -14.88
CA LEU A 7 8.00 9.34 -14.98
C LEU A 7 8.23 8.79 -16.39
N GLN A 8 7.87 9.54 -17.43
CA GLN A 8 8.11 9.15 -18.82
C GLN A 8 9.61 8.95 -19.07
N ARG A 9 10.48 9.84 -18.59
CA ARG A 9 11.94 9.66 -18.69
C ARG A 9 12.44 8.42 -17.93
N MET A 10 11.88 8.14 -16.75
CA MET A 10 12.23 6.94 -15.97
C MET A 10 11.79 5.66 -16.70
N CYS A 11 10.58 5.62 -17.26
CA CYS A 11 10.08 4.49 -18.05
C CYS A 11 10.89 4.30 -19.34
N SER A 12 11.19 5.37 -20.09
CA SER A 12 11.98 5.29 -21.32
C SER A 12 13.39 4.77 -21.09
N ARG A 13 14.03 5.13 -19.97
CA ARG A 13 15.36 4.60 -19.59
C ARG A 13 15.36 3.09 -19.37
N GLN A 14 14.21 2.53 -19.03
CA GLN A 14 14.04 1.11 -18.74
C GLN A 14 13.28 0.36 -19.84
N GLY A 15 13.00 1.01 -20.99
CA GLY A 15 12.28 0.39 -22.10
C GLY A 15 10.79 0.13 -21.84
N LEU A 16 10.20 0.76 -20.82
CA LEU A 16 8.80 0.57 -20.44
C LEU A 16 7.87 1.60 -21.07
N SER A 17 6.64 1.18 -21.39
CA SER A 17 5.57 2.09 -21.79
C SER A 17 5.06 2.91 -20.60
N LEU A 18 4.64 4.16 -20.85
CA LEU A 18 4.08 5.04 -19.81
C LEU A 18 2.82 4.43 -19.15
N SER A 19 2.05 3.63 -19.90
CA SER A 19 0.88 2.92 -19.37
C SER A 19 1.25 2.00 -18.20
N ARG A 20 2.37 1.26 -18.31
CA ARG A 20 2.89 0.42 -17.22
C ARG A 20 3.31 1.24 -16.00
N GLY A 21 3.73 2.49 -16.16
CA GLY A 21 4.16 3.37 -15.06
C GLY A 21 3.05 4.24 -14.46
N SER A 22 1.87 4.30 -15.07
CA SER A 22 0.80 5.25 -14.73
C SER A 22 0.37 5.23 -13.26
N HIS A 23 0.30 4.05 -12.64
CA HIS A 23 -0.01 3.85 -11.22
C HIS A 23 1.04 4.46 -10.25
N LEU A 24 2.26 4.71 -10.71
CA LEU A 24 3.34 5.30 -9.89
C LEU A 24 3.34 6.83 -9.95
N LEU A 25 2.51 7.43 -10.80
CA LEU A 25 2.42 8.88 -11.00
C LEU A 25 2.11 9.66 -9.71
N PRO A 26 1.17 9.23 -8.84
CA PRO A 26 0.92 9.90 -7.56
C PRO A 26 2.14 9.89 -6.62
N LEU A 27 2.97 8.84 -6.68
CA LEU A 27 4.20 8.75 -5.88
C LEU A 27 5.27 9.71 -6.38
N VAL A 28 5.40 9.86 -7.70
CA VAL A 28 6.32 10.84 -8.31
C VAL A 28 5.85 12.27 -8.02
N GLU A 29 4.54 12.54 -8.08
CA GLU A 29 3.97 13.81 -7.68
C GLU A 29 4.28 14.12 -6.21
N ARG A 30 4.05 13.15 -5.30
CA ARG A 30 4.39 13.30 -3.89
C ARG A 30 5.88 13.53 -3.66
N ALA A 31 6.75 12.88 -4.43
CA ALA A 31 8.19 13.06 -4.35
C ALA A 31 8.62 14.49 -4.71
N LEU A 32 7.99 15.10 -5.72
CA LEU A 32 8.30 16.48 -6.13
C LEU A 32 7.91 17.53 -5.09
N HIS A 33 6.89 17.24 -4.27
CA HIS A 33 6.46 18.11 -3.16
C HIS A 33 7.19 17.82 -1.84
N SER A 34 8.07 16.81 -1.81
CA SER A 34 8.77 16.38 -0.61
C SER A 34 10.17 17.01 -0.49
N PRO A 35 10.73 17.09 0.73
CA PRO A 35 12.13 17.45 0.95
C PRO A 35 13.09 16.53 0.17
N GLU A 36 14.27 17.04 -0.17
CA GLU A 36 15.21 16.38 -1.07
C GLU A 36 15.58 14.93 -0.68
N SER A 37 15.80 14.67 0.61
CA SER A 37 16.10 13.33 1.13
C SER A 37 14.95 12.34 0.86
N VAL A 38 13.71 12.77 1.07
CA VAL A 38 12.49 11.98 0.86
C VAL A 38 12.19 11.82 -0.63
N ARG A 39 12.36 12.89 -1.41
CA ARG A 39 12.25 12.86 -2.88
C ARG A 39 13.18 11.81 -3.48
N ASN A 40 14.46 11.84 -3.10
CA ASN A 40 15.45 10.90 -3.60
C ASN A 40 15.08 9.46 -3.21
N ARG A 41 14.66 9.24 -1.97
CA ARG A 41 14.20 7.92 -1.50
C ARG A 41 13.03 7.40 -2.33
N ILE A 42 11.99 8.21 -2.54
CA ILE A 42 10.81 7.81 -3.31
C ILE A 42 11.20 7.52 -4.76
N LEU A 43 11.99 8.38 -5.41
CA LEU A 43 12.41 8.17 -6.80
C LEU A 43 13.28 6.92 -6.96
N THR A 44 14.14 6.60 -5.99
CA THR A 44 14.88 5.33 -5.98
C THR A 44 13.95 4.12 -5.87
N MET A 45 12.93 4.17 -5.01
CA MET A 45 11.95 3.08 -4.90
C MET A 45 11.16 2.89 -6.20
N VAL A 46 10.74 3.99 -6.84
CA VAL A 46 10.05 3.96 -8.15
C VAL A 46 10.96 3.34 -9.21
N ALA A 47 12.25 3.74 -9.26
CA ALA A 47 13.21 3.19 -10.21
C ALA A 47 13.41 1.67 -10.04
N ASN A 48 13.51 1.21 -8.79
CA ASN A 48 13.67 -0.21 -8.46
C ASN A 48 12.42 -1.03 -8.80
N SER A 49 11.22 -0.48 -8.54
CA SER A 49 9.95 -1.12 -8.89
C SER A 49 9.79 -1.28 -10.40
N LEU A 50 10.13 -0.24 -11.17
CA LEU A 50 10.15 -0.32 -12.63
C LEU A 50 11.16 -1.37 -13.12
N ALA A 51 12.35 -1.45 -12.51
CA ALA A 51 13.39 -2.38 -12.94
C ALA A 51 13.00 -3.85 -12.65
N ARG A 52 12.35 -4.12 -11.52
CA ARG A 52 11.77 -5.44 -11.21
C ARG A 52 10.75 -5.88 -12.25
N LYS A 53 9.87 -4.97 -12.70
CA LYS A 53 8.88 -5.24 -13.75
C LYS A 53 9.49 -5.48 -15.14
N VAL A 54 10.71 -4.99 -15.40
CA VAL A 54 11.45 -5.27 -16.65
C VAL A 54 12.14 -6.62 -16.58
N ASN A 55 12.72 -6.96 -15.43
CA ASN A 55 13.52 -8.17 -15.26
C ASN A 55 12.70 -9.46 -15.08
N GLY A 56 11.37 -9.39 -15.12
CA GLY A 56 10.51 -10.59 -15.10
C GLY A 56 10.30 -11.17 -13.70
N GLU A 57 9.67 -10.41 -12.80
CA GLU A 57 8.68 -11.01 -11.91
C GLU A 57 7.33 -10.82 -12.64
N GLU A 58 6.64 -11.77 -13.30
CA GLU A 58 6.56 -13.25 -13.25
C GLU A 58 6.47 -13.87 -11.85
N VAL A 59 6.22 -13.05 -10.82
CA VAL A 59 5.62 -13.53 -9.56
C VAL A 59 4.10 -13.36 -9.65
N GLU A 60 3.53 -13.68 -10.81
CA GLU A 60 2.09 -13.92 -10.96
C GLU A 60 1.80 -15.40 -11.30
N GLN A 61 2.81 -16.27 -11.47
CA GLN A 61 2.58 -17.68 -11.86
C GLN A 61 3.42 -18.76 -11.16
N ALA A 62 4.42 -18.41 -10.33
CA ALA A 62 5.30 -19.42 -9.70
C ALA A 62 4.89 -19.85 -8.28
N THR A 63 3.95 -19.16 -7.63
CA THR A 63 3.27 -19.66 -6.43
C THR A 63 1.79 -19.51 -6.67
N GLY A 64 1.07 -20.63 -6.79
CA GLY A 64 -0.39 -20.67 -6.79
C GLY A 64 -0.96 -20.30 -5.42
N THR A 65 -0.55 -19.15 -4.91
CA THR A 65 -1.10 -18.53 -3.71
C THR A 65 -2.31 -17.74 -4.16
N THR A 66 -3.49 -18.22 -3.79
CA THR A 66 -4.73 -17.51 -4.04
C THR A 66 -4.69 -16.18 -3.27
N GLN A 67 -5.54 -15.22 -3.66
CA GLN A 67 -5.71 -13.99 -2.90
C GLN A 67 -6.00 -14.27 -1.40
N GLU A 68 -6.66 -15.39 -1.12
CA GLU A 68 -6.95 -15.89 0.22
C GLU A 68 -5.68 -16.24 1.01
N ASP A 69 -4.66 -16.79 0.36
CA ASP A 69 -3.38 -17.11 1.02
C ASP A 69 -2.61 -15.85 1.42
N LEU A 70 -2.64 -14.81 0.56
CA LEU A 70 -2.06 -13.50 0.86
C LEU A 70 -2.82 -12.80 1.99
N ASP A 71 -4.15 -12.84 1.95
CA ASP A 71 -5.01 -12.29 3.00
C ASP A 71 -4.76 -13.02 4.33
N GLN A 72 -4.57 -14.35 4.30
CA GLN A 72 -4.25 -15.14 5.48
C GLN A 72 -2.89 -14.77 6.08
N GLU A 73 -1.86 -14.53 5.26
CA GLU A 73 -0.54 -14.09 5.73
C GLU A 73 -0.60 -12.70 6.39
N VAL A 74 -1.39 -11.79 5.83
CA VAL A 74 -1.65 -10.46 6.40
C VAL A 74 -2.38 -10.60 7.73
N LEU A 75 -3.43 -11.42 7.81
CA LEU A 75 -4.17 -11.66 9.04
C LEU A 75 -3.29 -12.27 10.13
N ILE A 76 -2.41 -13.22 9.80
CA ILE A 76 -1.45 -13.81 10.74
C ILE A 76 -0.46 -12.75 11.24
N SER A 77 -0.01 -11.85 10.35
CA SER A 77 0.93 -10.77 10.71
C SER A 77 0.28 -9.75 11.64
N VAL A 78 -0.95 -9.33 11.34
CA VAL A 78 -1.76 -8.46 12.22
C VAL A 78 -2.01 -9.15 13.55
N ALA A 79 -2.42 -10.42 13.53
CA ALA A 79 -2.67 -11.20 14.73
C ALA A 79 -1.41 -11.29 15.60
N ARG A 80 -0.22 -11.51 15.05
CA ARG A 80 1.04 -11.51 15.83
C ARG A 80 1.33 -10.16 16.50
N VAL A 81 1.07 -9.06 15.80
CA VAL A 81 1.25 -7.70 16.34
C VAL A 81 0.22 -7.42 17.43
N MET A 82 -1.03 -7.85 17.25
CA MET A 82 -2.09 -7.70 18.23
C MET A 82 -1.98 -8.66 19.42
N HIS A 83 -1.39 -9.85 19.25
CA HIS A 83 -1.34 -10.87 20.30
C HIS A 83 -0.50 -10.47 21.51
N THR A 84 0.40 -9.50 21.34
CA THR A 84 1.22 -8.91 22.40
C THR A 84 0.68 -7.57 22.88
N TRP A 85 -0.37 -7.06 22.24
CA TRP A 85 -1.00 -5.82 22.64
C TRP A 85 -1.88 -6.04 23.86
N THR A 86 -1.56 -5.33 24.93
CA THR A 86 -2.43 -5.17 26.09
C THR A 86 -3.10 -3.80 25.98
N PRO A 87 -4.45 -3.74 25.92
CA PRO A 87 -5.14 -2.47 25.77
C PRO A 87 -4.82 -1.55 26.95
N SER A 88 -4.49 -0.29 26.66
CA SER A 88 -4.28 0.71 27.71
C SER A 88 -5.61 1.04 28.40
N ALA A 89 -5.58 1.58 29.62
CA ALA A 89 -6.80 1.96 30.36
C ALA A 89 -7.75 2.86 29.54
N ARG A 90 -7.22 3.73 28.66
CA ARG A 90 -8.01 4.58 27.75
C ARG A 90 -8.79 3.81 26.68
N VAL A 91 -8.37 2.60 26.36
CA VAL A 91 -9.07 1.71 25.41
C VAL A 91 -10.23 1.00 26.12
N HIS A 92 -10.08 0.66 27.40
CA HIS A 92 -11.20 0.18 28.22
C HIS A 92 -12.27 1.27 28.39
N GLU A 93 -11.86 2.52 28.61
CA GLU A 93 -12.80 3.66 28.64
C GLU A 93 -13.54 3.85 27.30
N LEU A 94 -12.96 3.40 26.19
CA LEU A 94 -13.59 3.43 24.87
C LEU A 94 -14.59 2.29 24.69
N GLU A 95 -14.37 1.11 25.30
CA GLU A 95 -15.35 0.00 25.31
C GLU A 95 -16.65 0.42 26.01
N ASP A 96 -16.56 1.22 27.06
CA ASP A 96 -17.73 1.77 27.75
C ASP A 96 -18.52 2.78 26.89
N LEU A 97 -17.87 3.36 25.86
CA LEU A 97 -18.46 4.31 24.90
C LEU A 97 -18.87 3.67 23.56
N LEU A 98 -18.47 2.42 23.29
CA LEU A 98 -18.85 1.69 22.07
C LEU A 98 -20.38 1.56 21.85
N PRO A 99 -21.22 1.38 22.90
CA PRO A 99 -22.68 1.34 22.73
C PRO A 99 -23.28 2.63 22.18
N ASP A 100 -22.66 3.79 22.46
CA ASP A 100 -23.11 5.10 21.97
C ASP A 100 -22.63 5.38 20.53
N LEU A 101 -21.54 4.75 20.11
CA LEU A 101 -20.97 4.90 18.76
C LEU A 101 -21.67 4.00 17.73
N PHE A 102 -22.25 2.89 18.17
CA PHE A 102 -23.03 1.96 17.33
C PHE A 102 -24.39 1.70 17.99
N PRO A 103 -25.38 2.60 17.82
CA PRO A 103 -26.70 2.37 18.37
C PRO A 103 -27.32 1.09 17.80
N GLU A 104 -28.10 0.38 18.61
CA GLU A 104 -28.74 -0.88 18.23
C GLU A 104 -29.50 -0.73 16.90
N GLY A 105 -29.03 -1.44 15.87
CA GLY A 105 -29.55 -1.33 14.50
C GLY A 105 -28.49 -1.33 13.40
N PHE A 106 -27.20 -1.29 13.73
CA PHE A 106 -26.14 -1.47 12.73
C PHE A 106 -26.07 -2.95 12.28
N ASP A 107 -26.76 -3.27 11.18
CA ASP A 107 -26.63 -4.57 10.51
C ASP A 107 -25.58 -4.46 9.37
N PRO A 108 -24.39 -5.06 9.54
CA PRO A 108 -23.29 -4.95 8.57
C PRO A 108 -23.57 -5.67 7.24
N LYS A 109 -24.68 -6.39 7.12
CA LYS A 109 -25.13 -7.03 5.86
C LYS A 109 -25.95 -6.12 4.93
N SER A 110 -26.18 -4.86 5.31
CA SER A 110 -26.96 -3.90 4.51
C SER A 110 -26.12 -3.09 3.51
N LEU A 111 -24.80 -3.26 3.50
CA LEU A 111 -23.88 -2.63 2.55
C LEU A 111 -23.43 -3.65 1.50
N ASP A 112 -24.35 -4.00 0.59
CA ASP A 112 -24.02 -4.48 -0.76
C ASP A 112 -23.77 -3.27 -1.69
#